data_AF-A0A226QS13-F1
#
_entry.id   AF-A0A226QS13-F1
#
_cell.length_a   1.000
_cell.length_b   1.000
_cell.length_c   1.000
_cell.angle_alpha   90.00
_cell.angle_beta   90.00
_cell.angle_gamma   90.00
#
_symmetry.space_group_name_H-M   'P 1'
#
loop_
_entity.id
_entity.type
_entity.pdbx_description
1 polymer ?
#
loop_
_entity_poly.entity_id
_entity_poly.type
_entity_poly.pdbx_seq_one_letter_code
_entity_poly.pdbx_strand_id
1 'polypeptide(L)'
;MDLRKIDRLVHTKIMGWEESPYIAGYFREGAISLDLPHYSSSFAEAWPVVEKMKEARFSIRKRFIDELQREVTPEETKNRGNLIDAGWMIFFLTPKAICVAALKAVGVEVEEEE
;
A
#
# COMPACT_ATOMS: atom_id res chain seq x y z
N MET A 1 -5.24 -1.44 -12.91
CA MET A 1 -5.32 -0.12 -12.22
C MET A 1 -4.04 0.69 -12.41
N ASP A 2 -4.16 1.98 -12.69
CA ASP A 2 -3.05 2.93 -12.81
C ASP A 2 -2.24 3.07 -11.51
N LEU A 3 -0.90 2.91 -11.59
CA LEU A 3 0.04 3.08 -10.48
C LEU A 3 -0.09 4.46 -9.82
N ARG A 4 -0.34 5.51 -10.60
CA ARG A 4 -0.55 6.85 -10.04
C ARG A 4 -1.84 6.94 -9.21
N LYS A 5 -2.86 6.16 -9.53
CA LYS A 5 -4.07 6.09 -8.71
C LYS A 5 -3.80 5.39 -7.36
N ILE A 6 -2.98 4.33 -7.37
CA ILE A 6 -2.49 3.70 -6.12
C ILE A 6 -1.75 4.74 -5.27
N ASP A 7 -0.82 5.48 -5.87
CA ASP A 7 -0.03 6.49 -5.16
C ASP A 7 -0.92 7.52 -4.46
N ARG A 8 -1.94 8.07 -5.15
CA ARG A 8 -2.89 9.04 -4.56
C ARG A 8 -3.67 8.44 -3.40
N LEU A 9 -4.17 7.22 -3.57
CA LEU A 9 -4.91 6.52 -2.52
C LEU A 9 -4.03 6.26 -1.30
N VAL A 10 -2.78 5.84 -1.49
CA VAL A 10 -1.83 5.66 -0.39
C VAL A 10 -1.53 6.98 0.29
N HIS A 11 -1.23 8.02 -0.48
CA HIS A 11 -0.90 9.33 0.04
C HIS A 11 -2.03 9.89 0.93
N THR A 12 -3.28 9.70 0.52
CA THR A 12 -4.45 10.21 1.24
C THR A 12 -4.93 9.28 2.36
N LYS A 13 -5.17 8.00 2.05
CA LYS A 13 -5.81 7.05 2.98
C LYS A 13 -4.85 6.44 3.99
N ILE A 14 -3.57 6.34 3.65
CA ILE A 14 -2.55 5.74 4.53
C ILE A 14 -1.69 6.81 5.18
N MET A 15 -1.15 7.73 4.37
CA MET A 15 -0.21 8.75 4.85
C MET A 15 -0.90 9.97 5.45
N GLY A 16 -2.23 10.09 5.31
CA GLY A 16 -3.05 11.10 5.95
C GLY A 16 -2.93 12.49 5.35
N TRP A 17 -2.50 12.59 4.09
CA TRP A 17 -2.50 13.84 3.34
C TRP A 17 -3.89 14.13 2.78
N GLU A 18 -4.25 15.40 2.66
CA GLU A 18 -5.52 15.84 2.08
C GLU A 18 -5.25 16.59 0.79
N GLU A 19 -6.04 16.34 -0.25
CA GLU A 19 -5.96 17.11 -1.50
C GLU A 19 -6.38 18.56 -1.25
N SER A 20 -5.55 19.52 -1.66
CA SER A 20 -5.88 20.92 -1.54
C SER A 20 -6.92 21.32 -2.59
N PRO A 21 -8.01 22.01 -2.19
CA PRO A 21 -8.96 22.56 -3.16
C PRO A 21 -8.43 23.84 -3.83
N TYR A 22 -7.33 24.41 -3.33
CA TYR A 22 -6.81 25.72 -3.78
C TYR A 22 -5.57 25.63 -4.65
N ILE A 23 -4.78 24.57 -4.50
CA ILE A 23 -3.53 24.36 -5.24
C ILE A 23 -3.45 22.90 -5.70
N ALA A 24 -2.76 22.65 -6.82
CA ALA A 24 -2.47 21.29 -7.26
C ALA A 24 -1.39 20.66 -6.35
N GLY A 25 -1.83 20.16 -5.19
CA GLY A 25 -0.96 19.58 -4.17
C GLY A 25 -1.75 19.05 -2.99
N TYR A 26 -1.03 18.68 -1.94
CA TYR A 26 -1.57 18.07 -0.74
C TYR A 26 -1.14 18.84 0.50
N PHE A 27 -1.96 18.79 1.55
CA PHE A 27 -1.63 19.37 2.83
C PHE A 27 -1.76 18.34 3.96
N ARG A 28 -0.92 18.51 4.97
CA ARG A 28 -0.99 17.74 6.21
C ARG A 28 -0.34 18.51 7.34
N GLU A 29 -1.07 18.72 8.43
CA GLU A 29 -0.54 19.32 9.67
C GLU A 29 0.23 20.65 9.44
N GLY A 30 -0.24 21.49 8.50
CA GLY A 30 0.38 22.78 8.16
C GLY A 30 1.54 22.69 7.14
N ALA A 31 1.94 21.49 6.71
CA ALA A 31 2.86 21.28 5.60
C ALA A 31 2.10 21.20 4.26
N ILE A 32 2.75 21.64 3.18
CA ILE A 32 2.27 21.54 1.79
C ILE A 32 3.25 20.68 1.01
N SER A 33 2.73 19.70 0.28
CA SER A 33 3.46 18.92 -0.73
C SER A 33 2.88 19.21 -2.11
N LEU A 34 3.71 19.67 -3.04
CA LEU A 34 3.30 19.80 -4.45
C LEU A 34 3.48 18.50 -5.22
N ASP A 35 4.34 17.62 -4.72
CA ASP A 35 4.68 16.37 -5.37
C ASP A 35 3.92 15.19 -4.74
N LEU A 36 3.53 14.25 -5.61
CA LEU A 36 2.97 12.96 -5.22
C LEU A 36 4.09 11.90 -5.29
N PRO A 37 4.50 11.33 -4.15
CA PRO A 37 5.47 10.24 -4.14
C PRO A 37 4.97 9.03 -4.93
N HIS A 38 5.91 8.37 -5.59
CA HIS A 38 5.84 7.12 -6.32
C HIS A 38 5.83 5.89 -5.39
N TYR A 39 4.89 5.85 -4.45
CA TYR A 39 4.74 4.74 -3.50
C TYR A 39 4.69 3.36 -4.16
N SER A 40 3.99 3.25 -5.30
CA SER A 40 3.74 1.99 -5.98
C SER A 40 4.88 1.52 -6.88
N SER A 41 5.90 2.35 -7.13
CA SER A 41 7.04 2.02 -8.00
C SER A 41 8.43 2.20 -7.37
N SER A 42 8.54 2.87 -6.22
CA SER A 42 9.81 3.08 -5.51
C SER A 42 9.78 2.46 -4.12
N PHE A 43 10.71 1.56 -3.82
CA PHE A 43 10.82 0.99 -2.48
C PHE A 43 11.12 2.04 -1.41
N ALA A 44 11.96 3.02 -1.71
CA ALA A 44 12.32 4.07 -0.77
C ALA A 44 11.08 4.87 -0.32
N GLU A 45 10.15 5.09 -1.26
CA GLU A 45 8.93 5.84 -0.99
C GLU A 45 7.79 4.93 -0.47
N ALA A 46 7.79 3.64 -0.81
CA ALA A 46 6.88 2.64 -0.25
C ALA A 46 7.18 2.29 1.20
N TRP A 47 8.45 2.33 1.63
CA TRP A 47 8.83 1.87 2.97
C TRP A 47 8.14 2.65 4.11
N PRO A 48 7.97 3.98 4.04
CA PRO A 48 7.13 4.73 4.97
C PRO A 48 5.71 4.16 5.18
N VAL A 49 5.12 3.52 4.16
CA VAL A 49 3.81 2.84 4.25
C VAL A 49 3.89 1.67 5.23
N VAL A 50 4.98 0.87 5.17
CA VAL A 50 5.23 -0.25 6.09
C VAL A 50 5.39 0.26 7.51
N GLU A 51 6.17 1.32 7.71
CA GLU A 51 6.34 1.94 9.03
C GLU A 51 5.00 2.45 9.58
N LYS A 52 4.17 3.08 8.75
CA LYS A 52 2.82 3.51 9.14
C LYS A 52 1.92 2.33 9.54
N MET A 53 1.99 1.21 8.82
CA MET A 53 1.25 -0.01 9.15
C MET A 53 1.73 -0.67 10.45
N LYS A 54 3.03 -0.59 10.77
CA LYS A 54 3.59 -1.10 12.03
C LYS A 54 3.02 -0.35 13.25
N GLU A 55 2.83 0.96 13.12
CA GLU A 55 2.24 1.82 14.15
C GLU A 55 0.71 1.68 14.25
N ALA A 56 0.06 1.05 13.26
CA ALA A 56 -1.37 0.87 13.26
C ALA A 56 -1.86 -0.09 14.37
N ARG A 57 -3.16 0.02 14.67
CA ARG A 57 -3.85 -0.89 15.60
C ARG A 57 -3.64 -2.35 15.16
N PHE A 58 -3.61 -3.26 16.12
CA PHE A 58 -3.31 -4.68 15.89
C PHE A 58 -4.16 -5.31 14.78
N SER A 59 -5.46 -5.00 14.71
CA SER A 59 -6.35 -5.53 13.67
C SER A 59 -5.95 -5.12 12.25
N ILE A 60 -5.61 -3.84 12.04
CA ILE A 60 -5.15 -3.32 10.74
C ILE A 60 -3.81 -3.93 10.38
N ARG A 61 -2.86 -3.97 11.33
CA ARG A 61 -1.54 -4.55 11.12
C ARG A 61 -1.60 -6.04 10.76
N LYS A 62 -2.44 -6.82 11.46
CA LYS A 62 -2.65 -8.24 11.12
C LYS A 62 -3.21 -8.38 9.71
N ARG A 63 -4.26 -7.62 9.39
CA ARG A 63 -4.87 -7.64 8.05
C ARG A 63 -3.87 -7.23 6.97
N PHE A 64 -3.02 -6.24 7.23
CA PHE A 64 -1.96 -5.84 6.30
C PHE A 64 -1.01 -7.00 5.97
N ILE A 65 -0.56 -7.77 6.97
CA ILE A 65 0.30 -8.94 6.75
C ILE A 65 -0.45 -10.01 5.94
N ASP A 66 -1.70 -10.30 6.29
CA ASP A 66 -2.53 -11.29 5.59
C ASP A 66 -2.76 -10.91 4.12
N GLU A 67 -3.10 -9.64 3.84
CA GLU A 67 -3.27 -9.15 2.47
C GLU A 67 -1.94 -9.13 1.73
N LEU A 68 -0.84 -8.71 2.37
CA LEU A 68 0.47 -8.69 1.75
C LEU A 68 0.90 -10.10 1.33
N GLN A 69 0.71 -11.10 2.19
CA GLN A 69 0.98 -12.49 1.87
C GLN A 69 0.18 -12.95 0.65
N ARG A 70 -1.11 -12.58 0.55
CA ARG A 70 -1.94 -12.87 -0.62
C ARG A 70 -1.43 -12.17 -1.88
N GLU A 71 -1.07 -10.90 -1.80
CA GLU A 71 -0.57 -10.14 -2.95
C GLU A 71 0.73 -10.72 -3.51
N VAL A 72 1.65 -11.14 -2.64
CA VAL A 72 2.95 -11.64 -3.08
C VAL A 72 2.97 -13.15 -3.37
N THR A 73 1.94 -13.90 -2.97
CA THR A 73 1.83 -15.33 -3.29
C THR A 73 1.56 -15.48 -4.79
N PRO A 74 2.40 -16.22 -5.54
CA PRO A 74 2.15 -16.47 -6.96
C PRO A 74 0.84 -17.25 -7.18
N GLU A 75 0.14 -16.97 -8.28
CA GLU A 75 -1.16 -17.60 -8.60
C GLU A 75 -1.06 -19.13 -8.67
N GLU A 76 0.06 -19.67 -9.15
CA GLU A 76 0.29 -21.12 -9.20
C GLU A 76 0.28 -21.76 -7.81
N THR A 77 0.71 -21.00 -6.80
CA THR A 77 0.72 -21.43 -5.39
C THR A 77 -0.66 -21.27 -4.76
N LYS A 78 -1.35 -20.15 -5.03
CA LYS A 78 -2.74 -19.92 -4.58
C LYS A 78 -3.70 -20.98 -5.09
N ASN A 79 -3.59 -21.36 -6.35
CA ASN A 79 -4.43 -22.38 -6.99
C ASN A 79 -4.30 -23.78 -6.35
N ARG A 80 -3.21 -24.02 -5.60
CA ARG A 80 -2.99 -25.26 -4.84
C ARG A 80 -3.48 -25.17 -3.40
N GLY A 81 -4.15 -24.07 -3.03
CA GLY A 81 -4.64 -23.81 -1.68
C GLY A 81 -3.53 -23.45 -0.68
N ASN A 82 -2.32 -23.12 -1.17
CA ASN A 82 -1.18 -22.79 -0.33
C ASN A 82 -0.87 -21.29 -0.41
N LEU A 83 -0.44 -20.72 0.71
CA LEU A 83 0.22 -19.42 0.74
C LEU A 83 1.73 -19.64 0.88
N ILE A 84 2.54 -18.72 0.36
CA ILE A 84 3.98 -18.77 0.65
C ILE A 84 4.21 -18.55 2.14
N ASP A 85 5.20 -19.23 2.71
CA ASP A 85 5.59 -18.98 4.09
C ASP A 85 6.01 -17.51 4.31
N ALA A 86 5.72 -16.96 5.49
CA ALA A 86 5.96 -15.56 5.79
C ALA A 86 7.44 -15.14 5.65
N GLY A 87 8.38 -16.07 5.91
CA GLY A 87 9.81 -15.84 5.71
C GLY A 87 10.20 -15.67 4.24
N TRP A 88 9.40 -16.19 3.31
CA TRP A 88 9.65 -16.08 1.87
C TRP A 88 9.06 -14.81 1.25
N MET A 89 8.13 -14.13 1.93
CA MET A 89 7.47 -12.93 1.42
C MET A 89 8.45 -11.83 0.97
N ILE A 90 9.60 -11.73 1.64
CA ILE A 90 10.62 -10.71 1.32
C ILE A 90 11.18 -10.85 -0.10
N PHE A 91 11.22 -12.06 -0.66
CA PHE A 91 11.76 -12.31 -2.01
C PHE A 91 10.77 -11.95 -3.12
N PHE A 92 9.49 -11.81 -2.80
CA PHE A 92 8.41 -11.49 -3.73
C PHE A 92 7.81 -10.10 -3.48
N LEU A 93 8.37 -9.37 -2.52
CA LEU A 93 7.89 -8.06 -2.15
C LEU A 93 8.07 -7.09 -3.32
N THR A 94 7.05 -6.29 -3.59
CA THR A 94 7.12 -5.17 -4.54
C THR A 94 6.54 -3.91 -3.91
N PRO A 95 6.94 -2.71 -4.35
CA PRO A 95 6.33 -1.45 -3.87
C PRO A 95 4.81 -1.44 -4.09
N LYS A 96 4.36 -1.94 -5.24
CA LYS A 96 2.92 -2.11 -5.55
C LYS A 96 2.22 -3.02 -4.53
N ALA A 97 2.76 -4.22 -4.25
CA ALA A 97 2.13 -5.16 -3.31
C ALA A 97 2.02 -4.57 -1.90
N ILE A 98 3.03 -3.84 -1.43
CA ILE A 98 2.99 -3.10 -0.15
C ILE A 98 1.80 -2.12 -0.15
N CYS A 99 1.68 -1.32 -1.20
CA CYS A 99 0.63 -0.30 -1.32
C CYS A 99 -0.77 -0.91 -1.39
N VAL A 100 -0.97 -1.93 -2.22
CA VAL A 100 -2.26 -2.61 -2.38
C VAL A 100 -2.69 -3.28 -1.08
N ALA A 101 -1.78 -3.99 -0.41
CA ALA A 101 -2.06 -4.63 0.87
C ALA A 101 -2.42 -3.61 1.95
N ALA A 102 -1.73 -2.47 2.02
CA ALA A 102 -2.05 -1.40 2.98
C ALA A 102 -3.44 -0.81 2.74
N LEU A 103 -3.81 -0.57 1.47
CA LEU A 103 -5.14 -0.08 1.10
C LEU A 103 -6.24 -1.09 1.45
N LYS A 104 -6.07 -2.36 1.11
CA LYS A 104 -7.01 -3.43 1.47
C LYS A 104 -7.14 -3.57 3.00
N ALA A 105 -6.05 -3.39 3.75
CA ALA A 105 -6.06 -3.47 5.21
C ALA A 105 -6.93 -2.39 5.86
N VAL A 106 -6.95 -1.17 5.31
CA VAL A 106 -7.83 -0.08 5.77
C VAL A 106 -9.22 -0.11 5.14
N GLY A 107 -9.53 -1.12 4.32
CA GLY A 107 -10.84 -1.34 3.71
C GLY A 107 -11.08 -0.58 2.40
N VAL A 108 -10.01 -0.14 1.72
CA VAL A 108 -10.10 0.43 0.37
C VAL A 108 -9.99 -0.73 -0.64
N GLU A 109 -11.04 -0.92 -1.43
CA GLU A 109 -11.03 -1.90 -2.51
C GLU A 109 -10.18 -1.37 -3.69
N VAL A 110 -9.26 -2.22 -4.14
CA VAL A 110 -8.36 -1.95 -5.25
C VAL A 110 -8.61 -3.02 -6.28
N GLU A 111 -9.44 -2.72 -7.28
CA GLU A 111 -9.73 -3.62 -8.39
C GLU A 111 -8.51 -3.66 -9.32
N GLU A 112 -7.96 -4.85 -9.54
CA GLU A 112 -6.96 -5.08 -10.58
C GLU A 112 -7.71 -5.29 -11.90
N GLU A 113 -7.77 -4.26 -12.74
CA GLU A 113 -8.05 -4.48 -14.17
C GLU A 113 -6.96 -5.43 -14.72
N GLU A 114 -7.38 -6.64 -15.10
CA GLU A 114 -6.60 -7.68 -15.79
C GLU A 114 -6.06 -7.22 -17.15
#